data_AF-A0A4Y2W098-F1
#
_entry.id   AF-A0A4Y2W098-F1
#
_cell.length_a   1.000
_cell.length_b   1.000
_cell.length_c   1.000
_cell.angle_alpha   90.00
_cell.angle_beta   90.00
_cell.angle_gamma   90.00
#
_symmetry.space_group_name_H-M   'P 1'
#
loop_
_entity.id
_entity.type
_entity.pdbx_description
1 polymer ?
#
loop_
_entity_poly.entity_id
_entity_poly.type
_entity_poly.pdbx_seq_one_letter_code
_entity_poly.pdbx_strand_id
1 'polypeptide(L)'
;MPKLLVEIQASHVGIGKTTFAQKLNYPWVDDCINLVESDPAFYYEGKRNVFKSDTDNEILRAHLVLENATAMLDQLSKDLGDNWTIVTSRSPVISSAQFSKYPIDWKPLVEYYRKRVDHLKVDQVLILDYGSSIQADETYLKRAYERMLQRGRAYELKAFDSFETYCKFFEKAEEEKKSIVEMYEKEPEFYNYKIMPFHDFDEADVQEAKRVIWDCNTSLMV
;
A
#
# COMPACT_ATOMS: atom_id res chain seq x y z
N MET A 1 -11.84 -13.68 -17.39
CA MET A 1 -11.99 -12.83 -16.20
C MET A 1 -11.23 -11.55 -16.47
N PRO A 2 -11.83 -10.39 -16.20
CA PRO A 2 -11.11 -9.12 -16.31
C PRO A 2 -9.80 -9.17 -15.50
N LYS A 3 -8.80 -8.40 -15.93
CA LYS A 3 -7.59 -8.13 -15.17
C LYS A 3 -7.93 -7.11 -14.09
N LEU A 4 -8.21 -7.61 -12.89
CA LEU A 4 -8.55 -6.82 -11.71
C LEU A 4 -7.34 -6.72 -10.78
N LEU A 5 -6.90 -5.52 -10.50
CA LEU A 5 -5.92 -5.26 -9.44
C LEU A 5 -6.66 -4.82 -8.19
N VAL A 6 -6.45 -5.52 -7.07
CA VAL A 6 -7.06 -5.17 -5.79
C VAL A 6 -5.99 -4.57 -4.88
N GLU A 7 -6.25 -3.38 -4.34
CA GLU A 7 -5.35 -2.70 -3.40
C GLU A 7 -5.98 -2.64 -2.02
N ILE A 8 -5.35 -3.30 -1.04
CA ILE A 8 -5.81 -3.25 0.35
C ILE A 8 -5.25 -1.99 1.00
N GLN A 9 -6.06 -0.97 1.18
CA GLN A 9 -5.64 0.23 1.88
C GLN A 9 -6.05 0.16 3.35
N ALA A 10 -5.09 0.37 4.24
CA ALA A 10 -5.39 0.69 5.64
C ALA A 10 -4.26 1.54 6.19
N SER A 11 -4.57 2.73 6.66
CA SER A 11 -3.52 3.72 6.91
C SER A 11 -2.68 3.41 8.15
N HIS A 12 -3.08 2.47 9.03
CA HIS A 12 -2.53 2.36 10.39
C HIS A 12 -2.08 0.96 10.83
N VAL A 13 -1.97 -0.01 9.91
CA VAL A 13 -1.75 -1.40 10.32
C VAL A 13 -0.40 -1.94 9.84
N GLY A 14 0.55 -1.97 10.78
CA GLY A 14 1.87 -2.60 10.64
C GLY A 14 1.89 -4.11 10.82
N ILE A 15 0.74 -4.79 10.96
CA ILE A 15 0.66 -6.24 11.19
C ILE A 15 -0.59 -6.82 10.50
N GLY A 16 -0.38 -7.78 9.60
CA GLY A 16 -1.45 -8.65 9.14
C GLY A 16 -2.01 -8.35 7.75
N LYS A 17 -1.62 -7.29 7.05
CA LYS A 17 -2.09 -7.05 5.66
C LYS A 17 -1.64 -8.13 4.68
N THR A 18 -0.38 -8.56 4.79
CA THR A 18 0.14 -9.72 4.05
C THR A 18 -0.64 -10.98 4.39
N THR A 19 -0.88 -11.22 5.69
CA THR A 19 -1.70 -12.36 6.14
C THR A 19 -3.14 -12.27 5.67
N PHE A 20 -3.71 -11.07 5.63
CA PHE A 20 -5.05 -10.79 5.16
C PHE A 20 -5.15 -11.04 3.65
N ALA A 21 -4.23 -10.50 2.85
CA ALA A 21 -4.10 -10.79 1.43
C ALA A 21 -3.97 -12.29 1.15
N GLN A 22 -3.17 -13.01 1.96
CA GLN A 22 -3.08 -14.46 1.89
C GLN A 22 -4.42 -15.16 2.18
N LYS A 23 -5.17 -14.72 3.20
CA LYS A 23 -6.51 -15.26 3.52
C LYS A 23 -7.56 -15.00 2.43
N LEU A 24 -7.38 -13.96 1.61
CA LEU A 24 -8.24 -13.73 0.44
C LEU A 24 -8.11 -14.84 -0.60
N ASN A 25 -7.00 -15.60 -0.58
CA ASN A 25 -6.74 -16.74 -1.47
C ASN A 25 -6.71 -16.36 -2.96
N TYR A 26 -6.15 -15.18 -3.26
CA TYR A 26 -5.79 -14.74 -4.61
C TYR A 26 -4.26 -14.71 -4.74
N PRO A 27 -3.70 -14.79 -5.96
CA PRO A 27 -2.33 -14.39 -6.21
C PRO A 27 -2.10 -12.98 -5.66
N TRP A 28 -1.00 -12.78 -4.95
CA TRP A 28 -0.77 -11.52 -4.25
C TRP A 28 0.67 -11.06 -4.32
N VAL A 29 0.85 -9.74 -4.26
CA VAL A 29 2.14 -9.04 -4.23
C VAL A 29 2.26 -8.35 -2.88
N ASP A 30 3.38 -8.57 -2.18
CA ASP A 30 3.71 -7.73 -1.03
C ASP A 30 4.28 -6.41 -1.55
N ASP A 31 3.79 -5.27 -1.05
CA ASP A 31 4.17 -3.95 -1.56
C ASP A 31 5.60 -3.50 -1.17
N CYS A 32 6.48 -4.46 -0.85
CA CYS A 32 7.93 -4.27 -0.70
C CYS A 32 8.37 -3.14 0.25
N ILE A 33 7.53 -2.65 1.17
CA ILE A 33 7.99 -1.70 2.21
C ILE A 33 9.08 -2.34 3.08
N ASN A 34 9.14 -3.68 3.15
CA ASN A 34 10.26 -4.40 3.76
C ASN A 34 11.65 -4.06 3.11
N LEU A 35 11.70 -3.48 1.90
CA LEU A 35 12.92 -2.98 1.25
C LEU A 35 13.29 -1.54 1.63
N VAL A 36 12.37 -0.76 2.21
CA VAL A 36 12.68 0.50 2.91
C VAL A 36 13.06 0.22 4.38
N GLU A 37 12.53 -0.87 4.93
CA GLU A 37 12.74 -1.35 6.30
C GLU A 37 14.00 -2.22 6.48
N SER A 38 14.54 -2.80 5.41
CA SER A 38 15.93 -3.22 5.37
C SER A 38 16.72 -2.01 4.93
N ASP A 39 17.57 -1.48 5.80
CA ASP A 39 18.73 -0.74 5.34
C ASP A 39 19.50 -1.72 4.43
N PRO A 40 19.43 -1.65 3.09
CA PRO A 40 20.27 -2.52 2.30
C PRO A 40 21.62 -1.80 2.36
N ALA A 41 22.52 -2.30 3.20
CA ALA A 41 23.95 -2.10 3.03
C ALA A 41 24.40 -2.46 1.59
N PHE A 42 23.54 -3.11 0.80
CA PHE A 42 23.78 -3.55 -0.55
C PHE A 42 23.71 -2.51 -1.68
N TYR A 43 23.36 -1.23 -1.46
CA TYR A 43 23.44 -0.26 -2.59
C TYR A 43 23.91 1.18 -2.33
N TYR A 44 24.28 1.57 -1.10
CA TYR A 44 24.66 2.98 -0.85
C TYR A 44 25.97 3.20 -0.08
N GLU A 45 26.76 2.16 0.17
CA GLU A 45 28.19 2.37 0.44
C GLU A 45 28.91 2.70 -0.87
N GLY A 46 29.09 3.99 -1.16
CA GLY A 46 30.05 4.45 -2.16
C GLY A 46 29.57 5.45 -3.22
N LYS A 47 28.35 6.02 -3.14
CA LYS A 47 27.96 7.14 -4.02
C LYS A 47 27.41 8.34 -3.25
N ARG A 48 28.24 8.91 -2.37
CA ARG A 48 28.04 10.25 -1.78
C ARG A 48 28.02 11.40 -2.81
N ASN A 49 28.15 11.11 -4.12
CA ASN A 49 28.34 12.11 -5.17
C ASN A 49 27.21 12.20 -6.20
N VAL A 50 26.06 11.53 -6.02
CA VAL A 50 24.95 11.59 -7.01
C VAL A 50 23.78 12.46 -6.57
N PHE A 51 23.49 12.54 -5.27
CA PHE A 51 22.30 13.24 -4.75
C PHE A 51 22.72 14.41 -3.86
N LYS A 52 22.08 15.57 -4.07
CA LYS A 52 22.52 16.86 -3.50
C LYS A 52 21.74 17.25 -2.24
N SER A 53 20.61 16.60 -1.94
CA SER A 53 19.77 16.89 -0.77
C SER A 53 18.95 15.69 -0.28
N ASP A 54 18.49 15.73 0.98
CA ASP A 54 17.67 14.66 1.59
C ASP A 54 16.33 14.45 0.88
N THR A 55 15.76 15.49 0.26
CA THR A 55 14.52 15.41 -0.53
C THR A 55 14.69 14.52 -1.77
N ASP A 56 15.85 14.53 -2.42
CA ASP A 56 16.14 13.68 -3.59
C ASP A 56 16.13 12.19 -3.20
N ASN A 57 16.59 11.87 -1.99
CA ASN A 57 16.60 10.50 -1.47
C ASN A 57 15.19 9.98 -1.15
N GLU A 58 14.29 10.85 -0.67
CA GLU A 58 12.90 10.46 -0.36
C GLU A 58 12.08 10.24 -1.63
N ILE A 59 12.24 11.11 -2.63
CA ILE A 59 11.63 10.91 -3.95
C ILE A 59 12.12 9.60 -4.58
N LEU A 60 13.42 9.30 -4.48
CA LEU A 60 13.97 8.04 -4.99
C LEU A 60 13.37 6.82 -4.26
N ARG A 61 13.24 6.87 -2.94
CA ARG A 61 12.61 5.79 -2.15
C ARG A 61 11.17 5.55 -2.57
N ALA A 62 10.40 6.63 -2.77
CA ALA A 62 9.03 6.54 -3.27
C ALA A 62 8.97 5.86 -4.65
N HIS A 63 9.88 6.21 -5.58
CA HIS A 63 9.96 5.55 -6.88
C HIS A 63 10.35 4.07 -6.77
N LEU A 64 11.26 3.71 -5.87
CA LEU A 64 11.69 2.32 -5.68
C LEU A 64 10.57 1.43 -5.12
N VAL A 65 9.71 1.96 -4.24
CA VAL A 65 8.52 1.23 -3.77
C VAL A 65 7.61 0.89 -4.96
N LEU A 66 7.32 1.88 -5.81
CA LEU A 66 6.52 1.68 -7.02
C LEU A 66 7.19 0.74 -8.02
N GLU A 67 8.48 0.88 -8.26
CA GLU A 67 9.22 0.04 -9.19
C GLU A 67 9.20 -1.42 -8.76
N ASN A 68 9.45 -1.71 -7.48
CA ASN A 68 9.41 -3.08 -6.96
C ASN A 68 7.99 -3.67 -7.05
N ALA A 69 6.98 -2.94 -6.60
CA ALA A 69 5.59 -3.40 -6.67
C ALA A 69 5.17 -3.68 -8.13
N THR A 70 5.53 -2.80 -9.07
CA THR A 70 5.19 -2.95 -10.49
C THR A 70 6.00 -4.05 -11.18
N ALA A 71 7.25 -4.30 -10.78
CA ALA A 71 8.04 -5.42 -11.29
C ALA A 71 7.50 -6.78 -10.82
N MET A 72 7.10 -6.89 -9.54
CA MET A 72 6.46 -8.10 -9.02
C MET A 72 5.10 -8.33 -9.68
N LEU A 73 4.33 -7.27 -9.88
CA LEU A 73 3.04 -7.34 -10.58
C LEU A 73 3.21 -7.78 -12.03
N ASP A 74 4.19 -7.22 -12.76
CA ASP A 74 4.50 -7.62 -14.13
C ASP A 74 4.89 -9.10 -14.21
N GLN A 75 5.81 -9.56 -13.35
CA GLN A 75 6.20 -10.96 -13.29
C GLN A 75 5.01 -11.88 -13.01
N LEU A 76 4.23 -11.60 -11.98
CA LEU A 76 3.08 -12.41 -11.60
C LEU A 76 1.99 -12.41 -12.68
N SER A 77 1.77 -11.28 -13.35
CA SER A 77 0.80 -11.18 -14.44
C SER A 77 1.18 -12.04 -15.65
N LYS A 78 2.47 -12.17 -15.96
CA LYS A 78 2.97 -13.05 -17.03
C LYS A 78 2.72 -14.52 -16.71
N ASP A 79 2.89 -14.89 -15.45
CA ASP A 79 2.68 -16.27 -14.99
C ASP A 79 1.19 -16.68 -15.00
N LEU A 80 0.28 -15.71 -14.84
CA LEU A 80 -1.17 -15.93 -14.82
C LEU A 80 -1.85 -15.77 -16.19
N GLY A 81 -1.20 -15.12 -17.16
CA GLY A 81 -1.72 -14.91 -18.51
C GLY A 81 -2.74 -13.78 -18.64
N ASP A 82 -3.75 -13.96 -19.49
CA ASP A 82 -4.62 -12.86 -19.93
C ASP A 82 -5.76 -12.50 -18.97
N ASN A 83 -6.00 -13.28 -17.92
CA ASN A 83 -7.14 -13.10 -17.03
C ASN A 83 -6.70 -13.34 -15.59
N TRP A 84 -6.80 -12.34 -14.71
CA TRP A 84 -6.36 -12.50 -13.33
C TRP A 84 -7.00 -11.50 -12.37
N THR A 85 -7.08 -11.91 -11.11
CA THR A 85 -7.25 -11.00 -9.98
C THR A 85 -6.01 -11.10 -9.13
N ILE A 86 -5.26 -10.00 -9.00
CA ILE A 86 -4.06 -9.92 -8.16
C ILE A 86 -4.36 -8.97 -7.00
N VAL A 87 -4.00 -9.37 -5.80
CA VAL A 87 -4.12 -8.55 -4.59
C VAL A 87 -2.77 -7.95 -4.24
N THR A 88 -2.71 -6.65 -4.03
CA THR A 88 -1.56 -5.99 -3.39
C THR A 88 -1.84 -5.85 -1.90
N SER A 89 -0.86 -6.20 -1.06
CA SER A 89 -1.02 -6.10 0.39
C SER A 89 -1.23 -4.65 0.85
N ARG A 90 -0.77 -3.66 0.06
CA ARG A 90 -1.10 -2.23 0.21
C ARG A 90 -1.11 -1.51 -1.13
N SER A 91 -1.74 -0.34 -1.17
CA SER A 91 -1.67 0.57 -2.32
C SER A 91 -0.25 1.08 -2.52
N PRO A 92 0.44 0.75 -3.63
CA PRO A 92 1.83 1.16 -3.85
C PRO A 92 2.01 2.68 -3.89
N VAL A 93 1.04 3.39 -4.46
CA VAL A 93 1.04 4.86 -4.55
C VAL A 93 0.96 5.49 -3.18
N ILE A 94 -0.01 5.06 -2.36
CA ILE A 94 -0.20 5.63 -1.03
C ILE A 94 0.99 5.28 -0.15
N SER A 95 1.48 4.03 -0.19
CA SER A 95 2.71 3.64 0.49
C SER A 95 3.89 4.56 0.11
N SER A 96 4.06 4.83 -1.19
CA SER A 96 5.16 5.68 -1.66
C SER A 96 5.08 7.13 -1.17
N ALA A 97 3.87 7.67 -1.01
CA ALA A 97 3.67 9.01 -0.46
C ALA A 97 3.91 9.07 1.06
N GLN A 98 3.39 8.09 1.81
CA GLN A 98 3.36 8.09 3.28
C GLN A 98 4.74 7.98 3.95
N PHE A 99 5.77 7.44 3.28
CA PHE A 99 7.12 7.30 3.85
C PHE A 99 8.03 8.51 3.61
N SER A 100 7.53 9.57 3.00
CA SER A 100 8.30 10.81 2.82
C SER A 100 8.19 11.71 4.04
N LYS A 101 9.32 12.19 4.56
CA LYS A 101 9.34 13.17 5.65
C LYS A 101 8.98 14.55 5.13
N TYR A 102 9.30 14.85 3.87
CA TYR A 102 8.92 16.09 3.20
C TYR A 102 7.62 15.93 2.40
N PRO A 103 6.82 17.01 2.24
CA PRO A 103 5.76 17.03 1.25
C PRO A 103 6.37 16.77 -0.13
N ILE A 104 6.07 15.61 -0.71
CA ILE A 104 6.42 15.28 -2.09
C ILE A 104 5.21 15.55 -2.97
N ASP A 105 5.47 16.13 -4.15
CA ASP A 105 4.46 16.11 -5.20
C ASP A 105 4.27 14.66 -5.62
N TRP A 106 3.15 14.07 -5.21
CA TRP A 106 2.84 12.67 -5.45
C TRP A 106 2.22 12.46 -6.85
N LYS A 107 1.83 13.52 -7.57
CA LYS A 107 1.19 13.38 -8.89
C LYS A 107 2.07 12.62 -9.89
N PRO A 108 3.39 12.90 -9.99
CA PRO A 108 4.29 12.10 -10.83
C PRO A 108 4.35 10.63 -10.45
N LEU A 109 4.22 10.30 -9.16
CA LEU A 109 4.19 8.92 -8.66
C LEU A 109 2.93 8.19 -9.12
N VAL A 110 1.77 8.86 -9.07
CA VAL A 110 0.51 8.33 -9.61
C VAL A 110 0.60 8.13 -11.11
N GLU A 111 1.11 9.11 -11.85
CA GLU A 111 1.25 9.00 -13.31
C GLU A 111 2.19 7.86 -13.71
N TYR A 112 3.30 7.69 -12.98
CA TYR A 112 4.22 6.57 -13.18
C TYR A 112 3.50 5.24 -12.96
N TYR A 113 2.80 5.11 -11.83
CA TYR A 113 2.07 3.89 -11.52
C TYR A 113 0.96 3.60 -12.53
N ARG A 114 0.17 4.61 -12.92
CA ARG A 114 -0.89 4.51 -13.94
C ARG A 114 -0.35 3.95 -15.25
N LYS A 115 0.78 4.47 -15.74
CA LYS A 115 1.45 3.97 -16.97
C LYS A 115 1.85 2.49 -16.86
N ARG A 116 2.29 2.06 -15.68
CA ARG A 116 2.65 0.65 -15.44
C ARG A 116 1.42 -0.25 -15.44
N VAL A 117 0.36 0.18 -14.77
CA VAL A 117 -0.90 -0.56 -14.72
C VAL A 117 -1.57 -0.63 -16.11
N ASP A 118 -1.51 0.45 -16.90
CA ASP A 118 -1.95 0.47 -18.31
C ASP A 118 -1.14 -0.49 -19.19
N HIS A 119 0.18 -0.55 -18.99
CA HIS A 119 1.05 -1.47 -19.73
C HIS A 119 0.64 -2.94 -19.53
N LEU A 120 0.17 -3.27 -18.33
CA LEU A 120 -0.33 -4.61 -18.00
C LEU A 120 -1.77 -4.86 -18.48
N LYS A 121 -2.41 -3.83 -19.04
CA LYS A 121 -3.81 -3.82 -19.50
C LYS A 121 -4.79 -4.22 -18.39
N VAL A 122 -4.59 -3.65 -17.19
CA VAL A 122 -5.55 -3.84 -16.09
C VAL A 122 -6.84 -3.12 -16.45
N ASP A 123 -7.96 -3.83 -16.33
CA ASP A 123 -9.29 -3.31 -16.68
C ASP A 123 -9.79 -2.34 -15.61
N GLN A 124 -9.53 -2.66 -14.33
CA GLN A 124 -9.91 -1.82 -13.20
C GLN A 124 -9.00 -2.06 -12.00
N VAL A 125 -8.78 -1.01 -11.20
CA VAL A 125 -8.15 -1.08 -9.89
C VAL A 125 -9.23 -0.92 -8.82
N LEU A 126 -9.43 -1.95 -7.99
CA LEU A 126 -10.35 -1.94 -6.85
C LEU A 126 -9.58 -1.62 -5.57
N ILE A 127 -9.88 -0.48 -4.94
CA ILE A 127 -9.27 -0.09 -3.66
C ILE A 127 -10.24 -0.47 -2.54
N LEU A 128 -9.77 -1.30 -1.61
CA LEU A 128 -10.48 -1.65 -0.38
C LEU A 128 -9.88 -0.83 0.76
N ASP A 129 -10.48 0.32 1.09
CA ASP A 129 -10.01 1.21 2.16
C ASP A 129 -10.70 0.90 3.48
N TYR A 130 -9.95 0.31 4.41
CA TYR A 130 -10.36 0.06 5.79
C TYR A 130 -10.16 1.28 6.71
N GLY A 131 -9.80 2.43 6.15
CA GLY A 131 -9.68 3.71 6.84
C GLY A 131 -8.48 3.80 7.80
N SER A 132 -8.57 4.75 8.73
CA SER A 132 -7.64 4.89 9.85
C SER A 132 -8.14 4.07 11.05
N SER A 133 -7.24 3.28 11.66
CA SER A 133 -7.59 2.60 12.90
C SER A 133 -7.76 3.55 14.10
N ILE A 134 -7.36 4.83 14.00
CA ILE A 134 -7.69 5.88 15.00
C ILE A 134 -9.19 6.05 15.10
N GLN A 135 -9.91 5.89 13.99
CA GLN A 135 -11.36 5.97 13.96
C GLN A 135 -12.03 4.70 14.49
N ALA A 136 -11.28 3.59 14.64
CA ALA A 136 -11.82 2.30 15.03
C ALA A 136 -11.62 1.99 16.53
N ASP A 137 -10.44 2.23 17.12
CA ASP A 137 -10.17 2.04 18.56
C ASP A 137 -8.74 2.49 18.93
N GLU A 138 -8.57 3.38 19.92
CA GLU A 138 -7.24 3.72 20.48
C GLU A 138 -6.49 2.45 20.98
N THR A 139 -7.25 1.47 21.48
CA THR A 139 -6.75 0.15 21.92
C THR A 139 -6.02 -0.58 20.80
N TYR A 140 -6.45 -0.41 19.55
CA TYR A 140 -5.85 -1.07 18.41
C TYR A 140 -4.42 -0.58 18.16
N LEU A 141 -4.26 0.74 18.11
CA LEU A 141 -2.96 1.37 17.89
C LEU A 141 -2.01 1.03 19.01
N LYS A 142 -2.50 1.00 20.24
CA LYS A 142 -1.71 0.61 21.39
C LYS A 142 -1.18 -0.82 21.27
N ARG A 143 -2.04 -1.78 20.88
CA ARG A 143 -1.61 -3.17 20.61
C ARG A 143 -0.63 -3.26 19.44
N ALA A 144 -0.83 -2.48 18.37
CA ALA A 144 0.08 -2.44 17.24
C ALA A 144 1.46 -1.89 17.64
N TYR A 145 1.49 -0.82 18.43
CA TYR A 145 2.69 -0.24 19.00
C TYR A 145 3.41 -1.20 19.95
N GLU A 146 2.69 -1.87 20.85
CA GLU A 146 3.25 -2.91 21.74
C GLU A 146 3.89 -4.06 20.96
N ARG A 147 3.25 -4.52 19.88
CA ARG A 147 3.83 -5.54 19.00
C ARG A 147 5.07 -5.02 18.25
N MET A 148 5.07 -3.76 17.81
CA MET A 148 6.25 -3.12 17.22
C MET A 148 7.42 -3.12 18.22
N LEU A 149 7.17 -2.73 19.48
CA LEU A 149 8.17 -2.78 20.55
C LEU A 149 8.70 -4.21 20.78
N GLN A 150 7.81 -5.22 20.76
CA GLN A 150 8.20 -6.63 20.89
C GLN A 150 9.04 -7.15 19.72
N ARG A 151 8.77 -6.70 18.48
CA ARG A 151 9.62 -7.02 17.30
C ARG A 151 11.03 -6.46 17.45
N GLY A 152 11.19 -5.35 18.18
CA GLY A 152 12.49 -4.83 18.61
C GLY A 152 13.40 -4.36 17.48
N ARG A 153 12.84 -3.97 16.33
CA ARG A 153 13.63 -3.53 15.18
C ARG A 153 14.22 -2.14 15.46
N ALA A 154 15.55 -2.04 15.46
CA ALA A 154 16.26 -0.84 15.94
C ALA A 154 15.87 0.46 15.23
N TYR A 155 15.49 0.41 13.95
CA TYR A 155 15.04 1.60 13.22
C TYR A 155 13.60 2.00 13.58
N GLU A 156 12.69 1.04 13.78
CA GLU A 156 11.31 1.32 14.24
C GLU A 156 11.33 1.95 15.62
N LEU A 157 12.14 1.39 16.53
CA LEU A 157 12.31 1.94 17.89
C LEU A 157 12.92 3.35 17.91
N LYS A 158 13.75 3.70 16.92
CA LYS A 158 14.31 5.05 16.75
C LYS A 158 13.30 6.01 16.13
N ALA A 159 12.47 5.55 15.21
CA ALA A 159 11.47 6.37 14.52
C ALA A 159 10.22 6.61 15.39
N PHE A 160 9.86 5.62 16.21
CA PHE A 160 8.67 5.57 17.05
C PHE A 160 9.09 5.32 18.50
N ASP A 161 9.75 6.32 19.08
CA ASP A 161 10.25 6.32 20.46
C ASP A 161 9.14 6.46 21.52
N SER A 162 7.93 6.78 21.10
CA SER A 162 6.75 6.90 21.95
C SER A 162 5.49 6.49 21.19
N PHE A 163 4.44 6.17 21.95
CA PHE A 163 3.12 5.92 21.37
C PHE A 163 2.59 7.17 20.65
N GLU A 164 2.90 8.37 21.14
CA GLU A 164 2.50 9.63 20.52
C GLU A 164 3.16 9.85 19.15
N THR A 165 4.47 9.57 19.03
CA THR A 165 5.18 9.68 17.75
C THR A 165 4.70 8.62 16.76
N TYR A 166 4.33 7.42 17.25
CA TYR A 166 3.65 6.40 16.47
C TYR A 166 2.29 6.87 15.94
N CYS A 167 1.42 7.45 16.78
CA CYS A 167 0.12 7.96 16.35
C CYS A 167 0.24 9.10 15.33
N LYS A 168 1.08 10.10 15.59
CA LYS A 168 1.29 11.26 14.68
C LYS A 168 1.74 10.85 13.28
N PHE A 169 2.58 9.81 13.17
CA PHE A 169 3.00 9.29 11.88
C PHE A 169 1.79 8.85 11.04
N PHE A 170 0.87 8.10 11.65
CA PHE A 170 -0.28 7.60 10.90
C PHE A 170 -1.39 8.63 10.70
N GLU A 171 -1.56 9.60 11.60
CA GLU A 171 -2.43 10.77 11.38
C GLU A 171 -2.01 11.51 10.12
N LYS A 172 -0.71 11.82 10.01
CA LYS A 172 -0.14 12.47 8.83
C LYS A 172 -0.35 11.62 7.56
N ALA A 173 -0.14 10.31 7.67
CA ALA A 173 -0.34 9.37 6.58
C ALA A 173 -1.80 9.32 6.08
N GLU A 174 -2.78 9.51 6.97
CA GLU A 174 -4.20 9.62 6.62
C GLU A 174 -4.54 10.96 5.97
N GLU A 175 -3.94 12.06 6.44
CA GLU A 175 -4.12 13.36 5.82
C GLU A 175 -3.60 13.40 4.38
N GLU A 176 -2.41 12.86 4.14
CA GLU A 176 -1.81 12.79 2.80
C GLU A 176 -2.63 11.89 1.86
N LYS A 177 -3.19 10.79 2.38
CA LYS A 177 -4.06 9.87 1.63
C LYS A 177 -5.25 10.58 0.99
N LYS A 178 -5.91 11.52 1.68
CA LYS A 178 -7.13 12.20 1.20
C LYS A 178 -6.97 12.75 -0.22
N SER A 179 -5.85 13.42 -0.47
CA SER A 179 -5.58 14.04 -1.77
C SER A 179 -5.38 13.05 -2.92
N ILE A 180 -4.91 11.84 -2.62
CA ILE A 180 -4.76 10.74 -3.58
C ILE A 180 -6.14 10.13 -3.88
N VAL A 181 -6.95 9.91 -2.84
CA VAL A 181 -8.32 9.36 -2.95
C VAL A 181 -9.20 10.27 -3.80
N GLU A 182 -9.15 11.58 -3.58
CA GLU A 182 -9.88 12.56 -4.39
C GLU A 182 -9.58 12.47 -5.89
N MET A 183 -8.42 11.94 -6.30
CA MET A 183 -8.16 11.67 -7.71
C MET A 183 -8.71 10.33 -8.18
N TYR A 184 -8.60 9.28 -7.38
CA TYR A 184 -9.19 7.99 -7.71
C TYR A 184 -10.70 8.14 -7.97
N GLU A 185 -11.38 8.95 -7.16
CA GLU A 185 -12.80 9.27 -7.35
C GLU A 185 -13.12 10.06 -8.63
N LYS A 186 -12.13 10.73 -9.25
CA LYS A 186 -12.30 11.45 -10.53
C LYS A 186 -12.15 10.56 -11.76
N GLU A 187 -11.59 9.37 -11.61
CA GLU A 187 -11.42 8.37 -12.68
C GLU A 187 -12.18 7.07 -12.34
N PRO A 188 -13.51 7.13 -12.12
CA PRO A 188 -14.28 6.00 -11.58
C PRO A 188 -14.40 4.80 -12.54
N GLU A 189 -14.15 5.01 -13.83
CA GLU A 189 -14.09 3.92 -14.80
C GLU A 189 -12.87 3.02 -14.55
N PHE A 190 -11.78 3.62 -14.09
CA PHE A 190 -10.52 2.92 -13.85
C PHE A 190 -10.29 2.58 -12.37
N TYR A 191 -10.65 3.45 -11.44
CA TYR A 191 -10.55 3.21 -10.01
C TYR A 191 -11.93 2.98 -9.40
N ASN A 192 -12.10 1.84 -8.73
CA ASN A 192 -13.28 1.52 -7.95
C ASN A 192 -12.92 1.59 -6.46
N TYR A 193 -13.21 2.73 -5.84
CA TYR A 193 -12.89 2.97 -4.44
C TYR A 193 -14.02 2.48 -3.52
N LYS A 194 -13.70 1.62 -2.55
CA LYS A 194 -14.64 1.09 -1.56
C LYS A 194 -14.15 1.33 -0.15
N ILE A 195 -14.95 2.04 0.63
CA ILE A 195 -14.76 2.14 2.08
C ILE A 195 -15.28 0.84 2.71
N MET A 196 -14.42 0.18 3.47
CA MET A 196 -14.67 -1.10 4.11
C MET A 196 -14.86 -0.91 5.62
N PRO A 197 -15.79 -1.63 6.26
CA PRO A 197 -15.81 -1.70 7.72
C PRO A 197 -14.57 -2.47 8.22
N PHE A 198 -14.01 -2.07 9.35
CA PHE A 198 -12.80 -2.67 9.91
C PHE A 198 -13.11 -3.51 11.16
N HIS A 199 -12.72 -4.79 11.12
CA HIS A 199 -12.84 -5.77 12.21
C HIS A 199 -11.51 -6.49 12.47
N ASP A 200 -10.39 -5.75 12.44
CA ASP A 200 -9.06 -6.31 12.68
C ASP A 200 -8.62 -7.41 11.68
N PHE A 201 -9.04 -7.29 10.42
CA PHE A 201 -8.70 -8.26 9.37
C PHE A 201 -9.05 -9.71 9.75
N ASP A 202 -10.16 -9.85 10.47
CA ASP A 202 -10.71 -11.12 10.90
C ASP A 202 -11.50 -11.80 9.76
N GLU A 203 -12.24 -12.86 10.08
CA GLU A 203 -13.01 -13.59 9.08
C GLU A 203 -14.13 -12.74 8.46
N ALA A 204 -14.73 -11.81 9.21
CA ALA A 204 -15.78 -10.94 8.67
C ALA A 204 -15.21 -10.01 7.59
N ASP A 205 -14.04 -9.41 7.85
CA ASP A 205 -13.35 -8.57 6.87
C ASP A 205 -12.95 -9.35 5.61
N VAL A 206 -12.50 -10.61 5.78
CA VAL A 206 -12.11 -11.49 4.67
C VAL A 206 -13.32 -11.83 3.78
N GLN A 207 -14.44 -12.19 4.40
CA GLN A 207 -15.65 -12.56 3.66
C GLN A 207 -16.23 -11.36 2.92
N GLU A 208 -16.24 -10.18 3.55
CA GLU A 208 -16.73 -8.96 2.92
C GLU A 208 -15.82 -8.54 1.75
N ALA A 209 -14.49 -8.60 1.92
CA ALA A 209 -13.56 -8.35 0.81
C ALA A 209 -13.77 -9.32 -0.36
N LYS A 210 -13.93 -10.62 -0.09
CA LYS A 210 -14.19 -11.63 -1.14
C LYS A 210 -15.49 -11.32 -1.89
N ARG A 211 -16.54 -10.93 -1.19
CA ARG A 211 -17.82 -10.53 -1.79
C ARG A 211 -17.65 -9.32 -2.71
N VAL A 212 -16.99 -8.26 -2.24
CA VAL A 212 -16.77 -7.03 -3.03
C VAL A 212 -15.91 -7.30 -4.27
N ILE A 213 -14.85 -8.11 -4.14
CA ILE A 213 -14.00 -8.53 -5.28
C ILE A 213 -14.83 -9.32 -6.31
N TRP A 214 -15.68 -10.24 -5.85
CA TRP A 214 -16.56 -11.03 -6.72
C TRP A 214 -17.54 -10.14 -7.50
N ASP A 215 -18.21 -9.20 -6.82
CA ASP A 215 -19.17 -8.29 -7.43
C ASP A 215 -18.51 -7.41 -8.51
N CYS A 216 -17.29 -6.93 -8.23
CA CYS A 216 -16.50 -6.15 -9.18
C CYS A 216 -16.11 -6.98 -10.41
N ASN A 217 -15.55 -8.18 -10.21
CA ASN A 217 -15.21 -9.09 -11.30
C ASN A 217 -16.43 -9.42 -12.18
N THR A 218 -17.60 -9.63 -11.58
CA THR A 218 -18.83 -9.93 -12.31
C THR A 218 -19.29 -8.74 -13.15
N SER A 219 -19.19 -7.53 -12.60
CA SER A 219 -19.61 -6.29 -13.29
C SER A 219 -18.75 -5.98 -14.53
N LEU A 220 -17.49 -6.41 -14.54
CA LEU A 220 -16.56 -6.23 -15.66
C LEU A 220 -16.72 -7.28 -16.77
N MET A 221 -17.50 -8.36 -16.55
CA MET A 221 -17.76 -9.39 -17.56
C MET A 221 -19.04 -9.14 -18.37
N VAL A 222 -19.86 -8.17 -17.97
CA VAL A 222 -21.15 -7.80 -18.58
C VAL A 222 -20.95 -6.66 -19.58
#